data_AF-A0A510HJ55-F1
#
_entry.id   AF-A0A510HJ55-F1
#
_cell.length_a   1.000
_cell.length_b   1.000
_cell.length_c   1.000
_cell.angle_alpha   90.00
_cell.angle_beta   90.00
_cell.angle_gamma   90.00
#
_symmetry.space_group_name_H-M   'P 1'
#
loop_
_entity.id
_entity.type
_entity.pdbx_description
1 polymer ?
#
loop_
_entity_poly.entity_id
_entity_poly.type
_entity_poly.pdbx_seq_one_letter_code
_entity_poly.pdbx_strand_id
1 'polypeptide(L)'
;MAEHIGRRRWAIAEGYIPSYSNGPEPQFTSHETACILNTGDAPANVSITVYFADREPAGPYRVAVPPRRTLHLRFNELEDPEPIPHDTDYASVIESDVPVVVQHTRLDSRQAENALLSTVAYPAG
;
A
#
# COMPACT_ATOMS: atom_id res chain seq x y z
N MET A 1 18.91 -11.55 18.40
CA MET A 1 18.55 -10.59 17.35
C MET A 1 17.28 -11.12 16.71
N ALA A 2 16.22 -10.32 16.63
CA ALA A 2 15.01 -10.78 15.95
C ALA A 2 15.35 -10.93 14.46
N GLU A 3 15.11 -12.12 13.91
CA GLU A 3 15.28 -12.35 12.48
C GLU A 3 14.25 -11.50 11.72
N HIS A 4 14.70 -10.75 10.71
CA HIS A 4 13.80 -9.97 9.86
C HIS A 4 12.96 -10.94 9.02
N ILE A 5 11.64 -10.92 9.20
CA ILE A 5 10.71 -11.71 8.40
C ILE A 5 10.30 -10.89 7.18
N GLY A 6 10.37 -11.50 6.00
CA GLY A 6 9.85 -10.94 4.76
C GLY A 6 10.92 -10.70 3.70
N ARG A 7 10.68 -9.73 2.82
CA ARG A 7 11.54 -9.38 1.67
C ARG A 7 11.71 -7.87 1.60
N ARG A 8 12.71 -7.45 0.83
CA ARG A 8 13.02 -6.02 0.59
C ARG A 8 12.25 -5.43 -0.58
N ARG A 9 11.60 -6.25 -1.41
CA ARG A 9 10.85 -5.80 -2.59
C ARG A 9 9.57 -6.59 -2.74
N TRP A 10 8.48 -5.86 -2.96
CA TRP A 10 7.14 -6.38 -3.12
C TRP A 10 6.44 -5.71 -4.29
N ALA A 11 5.56 -6.43 -4.96
CA ALA A 11 4.72 -5.90 -6.03
C ALA A 11 3.24 -6.17 -5.73
N ILE A 12 2.40 -5.15 -5.94
CA ILE A 12 0.95 -5.25 -5.94
C ILE A 12 0.50 -4.89 -7.35
N ALA A 13 -0.05 -5.86 -8.08
CA ALA A 13 -0.46 -5.69 -9.47
C ALA A 13 -1.87 -5.07 -9.61
N GLU A 14 -2.42 -4.55 -8.52
CA GLU A 14 -3.82 -4.17 -8.38
C GLU A 14 -3.90 -2.87 -7.57
N GLY A 15 -4.79 -1.97 -7.97
CA GLY A 15 -5.03 -0.71 -7.28
C GLY A 15 -6.07 0.12 -8.01
N TYR A 16 -7.10 0.55 -7.28
CA TYR A 16 -8.14 1.45 -7.78
C TYR A 16 -8.84 2.11 -6.60
N ILE A 17 -8.89 3.44 -6.58
CA ILE A 17 -9.62 4.20 -5.55
C ILE A 17 -10.85 4.85 -6.22
N PRO A 18 -12.08 4.45 -5.90
CA PRO A 18 -13.25 5.09 -6.50
C PRO A 18 -13.43 6.53 -6.02
N SER A 19 -13.97 7.39 -6.87
CA SER A 19 -14.26 8.80 -6.52
C SER A 19 -15.37 8.99 -5.47
N TYR A 20 -16.17 7.95 -5.20
CA TYR A 20 -17.25 8.02 -4.22
C TYR A 20 -17.27 6.77 -3.31
N SER A 21 -17.95 6.91 -2.17
CA SER A 21 -18.02 5.90 -1.10
C SER A 21 -19.37 5.99 -0.38
N ASN A 22 -19.77 4.94 0.34
CA ASN A 22 -20.96 4.96 1.20
C ASN A 22 -20.58 4.71 2.66
N GLY A 23 -21.31 5.34 3.58
CA GLY A 23 -21.11 5.17 5.03
C GLY A 23 -20.27 6.29 5.66
N PRO A 24 -20.05 6.24 6.98
CA PRO A 24 -19.36 7.30 7.70
C PRO A 24 -17.87 7.39 7.34
N GLU A 25 -17.42 8.60 7.05
CA GLU A 25 -15.99 8.89 6.89
C GLU A 25 -15.28 8.99 8.25
N PRO A 26 -13.99 8.63 8.36
CA PRO A 26 -13.11 8.08 7.31
C PRO A 26 -13.13 6.54 7.24
N GLN A 27 -13.94 5.87 8.06
CA GLN A 27 -13.90 4.40 8.18
C GLN A 27 -14.39 3.71 6.91
N PHE A 28 -15.38 4.29 6.23
CA PHE A 28 -15.97 3.72 5.02
C PHE A 28 -15.57 4.44 3.74
N THR A 29 -14.65 5.40 3.79
CA THR A 29 -14.03 5.92 2.57
C THR A 29 -13.32 4.77 1.88
N SER A 30 -13.62 4.52 0.60
CA SER A 30 -13.00 3.47 -0.18
C SER A 30 -11.51 3.74 -0.32
N HIS A 31 -10.71 2.70 -0.15
CA HIS A 31 -9.27 2.82 -0.13
C HIS A 31 -8.59 1.50 -0.48
N GLU A 32 -7.40 1.65 -1.05
CA GLU A 32 -6.39 0.60 -1.06
C GLU A 32 -5.43 0.80 0.10
N THR A 33 -4.96 -0.29 0.70
CA THR A 33 -3.97 -0.24 1.78
C THR A 33 -2.84 -1.23 1.52
N ALA A 34 -1.61 -0.74 1.66
CA ALA A 34 -0.44 -1.57 1.89
C ALA A 34 -0.25 -1.73 3.42
N CYS A 35 -0.57 -2.92 3.93
CA CYS A 35 -0.31 -3.32 5.30
C CYS A 35 1.13 -3.82 5.40
N ILE A 36 2.00 -3.04 6.05
CA ILE A 36 3.45 -3.29 6.12
C ILE A 36 3.82 -3.67 7.56
N LEU A 37 4.43 -4.84 7.73
CA LEU A 37 4.95 -5.31 9.02
C LEU A 37 6.48 -5.31 9.02
N ASN A 38 7.07 -4.54 9.94
CA ASN A 38 8.49 -4.59 10.26
C ASN A 38 8.71 -5.37 11.56
N THR A 39 9.18 -6.61 11.47
CA THR A 39 9.49 -7.45 12.64
C THR A 39 10.88 -7.20 13.22
N GLY A 40 11.71 -6.42 12.52
CA GLY A 40 13.11 -6.21 12.85
C GLY A 40 13.35 -5.17 13.93
N ASP A 41 14.63 -5.04 14.29
CA ASP A 41 15.10 -4.13 15.34
C ASP A 41 15.54 -2.75 14.79
N ALA A 42 15.61 -2.59 13.46
CA ALA A 42 15.89 -1.33 12.78
C ALA A 42 14.62 -0.73 12.14
N PRO A 43 14.51 0.61 11.99
CA PRO A 43 13.47 1.22 11.17
C PRO A 43 13.55 0.71 9.72
N ALA A 44 12.40 0.51 9.09
CA ALA A 44 12.30 0.20 7.67
C ALA A 44 12.00 1.49 6.91
N ASN A 45 12.92 1.92 6.06
CA ASN A 45 12.72 3.05 5.15
C ASN A 45 12.18 2.51 3.84
N VAL A 46 10.89 2.78 3.59
CA VAL A 46 10.14 2.23 2.47
C VAL A 46 9.97 3.29 1.38
N SER A 47 10.21 2.91 0.14
CA SER A 47 9.89 3.67 -1.06
C SER A 47 8.84 2.95 -1.89
N ILE A 48 7.80 3.67 -2.31
CA ILE A 48 6.72 3.14 -3.14
C ILE A 48 6.76 3.84 -4.49
N THR A 49 6.68 3.08 -5.57
CA THR A 49 6.50 3.57 -6.94
C THR A 49 5.17 3.08 -7.45
N VAL A 50 4.34 3.98 -7.98
CA VAL A 50 3.01 3.66 -8.53
C VAL A 50 3.07 3.73 -10.05
N TYR A 51 2.59 2.68 -10.71
CA TYR A 51 2.56 2.51 -12.16
C TYR A 51 1.14 2.70 -12.66
N PHE A 52 1.00 3.36 -13.80
CA PHE A 52 -0.29 3.65 -14.44
C PHE A 52 -0.35 2.99 -15.82
N ALA A 53 -1.56 2.83 -16.36
CA ALA A 53 -1.76 2.21 -17.66
C ALA A 53 -1.36 3.11 -18.85
N ASP A 54 -1.37 4.43 -18.67
CA ASP A 54 -1.33 5.43 -19.74
C ASP A 54 -0.28 6.54 -19.54
N ARG A 55 0.50 6.49 -18.46
CA ARG A 55 1.53 7.48 -18.13
C ARG A 55 2.72 6.89 -17.36
N GLU A 56 3.78 7.68 -17.26
CA GLU A 56 4.97 7.33 -16.48
C GLU A 56 4.65 7.12 -14.99
N PRO A 57 5.41 6.26 -14.28
CA PRO A 57 5.22 6.00 -12.87
C PRO A 57 5.40 7.24 -11.98
N ALA A 58 4.65 7.30 -10.89
CA ALA A 58 4.79 8.31 -9.84
C ALA A 58 5.59 7.77 -8.66
N GLY A 59 6.41 8.62 -8.06
CA GLY A 59 7.19 8.30 -6.87
C GLY A 59 8.65 8.81 -6.94
N PRO A 60 9.50 8.39 -6.01
CA PRO A 60 9.16 7.50 -4.90
C PRO A 60 8.41 8.22 -3.78
N TYR A 61 7.27 7.67 -3.38
CA TYR A 61 6.60 8.00 -2.12
C TYR A 61 7.41 7.38 -0.97
N ARG A 62 7.70 8.14 0.08
CA ARG A 62 8.58 7.68 1.17
C ARG A 62 7.83 7.58 2.49
N VAL A 63 8.01 6.46 3.17
CA VAL A 63 7.43 6.22 4.49
C VAL A 63 8.39 5.40 5.35
N ALA A 64 8.34 5.61 6.68
CA ALA A 64 9.14 4.82 7.63
C ALA A 64 8.23 3.96 8.49
N VAL A 65 8.56 2.67 8.62
CA VAL A 65 7.91 1.76 9.57
C VAL A 65 8.87 1.50 10.74
N PRO A 66 8.55 1.96 11.97
CA PRO A 66 9.44 1.78 13.12
C PRO A 66 9.73 0.30 13.41
N PRO A 67 10.81 -0.01 14.15
CA PRO A 67 11.11 -1.39 14.51
C PRO A 67 9.99 -2.02 15.33
N ARG A 68 9.69 -3.30 15.05
CA ARG A 68 8.64 -4.08 15.74
C ARG A 68 7.26 -3.40 15.66
N ARG A 69 6.88 -2.86 14.50
CA ARG A 69 5.59 -2.18 14.27
C ARG A 69 4.97 -2.57 12.93
N THR A 70 3.66 -2.35 12.84
CA THR A 70 2.88 -2.40 11.60
C THR A 70 2.48 -0.99 11.18
N LEU A 71 2.29 -0.79 9.89
CA LEU A 71 1.71 0.41 9.29
C LEU A 71 0.65 -0.01 8.27
N HIS A 72 -0.56 0.52 8.39
CA HIS A 72 -1.61 0.38 7.40
C HIS A 72 -1.64 1.66 6.57
N LEU A 73 -0.90 1.68 5.47
CA LEU A 73 -0.77 2.86 4.63
C LEU A 73 -1.86 2.87 3.57
N ARG A 74 -2.81 3.81 3.66
CA ARG A 74 -3.81 4.00 2.61
C ARG A 74 -3.19 4.70 1.43
N PHE A 75 -3.44 4.23 0.21
CA PHE A 75 -2.95 4.91 -0.99
C PHE A 75 -3.57 6.30 -1.17
N ASN A 76 -4.75 6.55 -0.59
CA ASN A 76 -5.38 7.87 -0.54
C ASN A 76 -4.56 8.90 0.27
N GLU A 77 -3.65 8.45 1.15
CA GLU A 77 -2.82 9.31 2.00
C GLU A 77 -1.46 9.64 1.35
N LEU A 78 -1.21 9.13 0.13
CA LEU A 78 -0.01 9.44 -0.63
C LEU A 78 -0.20 10.77 -1.35
N GLU A 79 0.58 11.79 -1.00
CA GLU A 79 0.44 13.16 -1.54
C GLU A 79 1.72 13.72 -2.20
N ASP A 80 2.90 13.21 -1.85
CA ASP A 80 4.22 13.65 -2.36
C ASP A 80 4.93 12.47 -3.06
N PRO A 81 5.23 12.54 -4.37
CA PRO A 81 5.29 13.75 -5.23
C PRO A 81 3.96 14.27 -5.76
N GLU A 82 2.91 13.44 -5.78
CA GLU A 82 1.57 13.83 -6.20
C GLU A 82 0.51 12.88 -5.61
N PRO A 83 -0.74 13.34 -5.41
CA PRO A 83 -1.84 12.47 -5.01
C PRO A 83 -2.11 11.33 -6.01
N ILE A 84 -2.54 10.17 -5.51
CA ILE A 84 -3.03 9.09 -6.37
C ILE A 84 -4.38 9.50 -6.96
N PRO A 85 -4.53 9.51 -8.30
CA PRO A 85 -5.80 9.88 -8.91
C PRO A 85 -6.89 8.84 -8.60
N HIS A 86 -8.09 9.34 -8.31
CA HIS A 86 -9.27 8.50 -8.19
C HIS A 86 -9.71 7.97 -9.56
N ASP A 87 -10.55 6.94 -9.57
CA ASP A 87 -11.11 6.27 -10.76
C ASP A 87 -10.06 5.90 -11.82
N THR A 88 -8.87 5.51 -11.35
CA THR A 88 -7.72 5.19 -12.19
C THR A 88 -7.15 3.84 -11.76
N ASP A 89 -6.97 2.94 -12.72
CA ASP A 89 -6.25 1.69 -12.48
C ASP A 89 -4.75 1.96 -12.31
N TYR A 90 -4.17 1.38 -11.26
CA TYR A 90 -2.75 1.47 -10.99
C TYR A 90 -2.19 0.18 -10.38
N ALA A 91 -0.86 0.07 -10.38
CA ALA A 91 -0.11 -0.98 -9.69
C ALA A 91 0.99 -0.33 -8.85
N SER A 92 1.61 -1.07 -7.93
CA SER A 92 2.71 -0.51 -7.13
C SER A 92 3.85 -1.49 -6.87
N VAL A 93 5.04 -0.92 -6.77
CA VAL A 93 6.24 -1.60 -6.27
C VAL A 93 6.64 -0.93 -4.97
N ILE A 94 6.89 -1.75 -3.94
CA ILE A 94 7.24 -1.33 -2.60
C ILE A 94 8.63 -1.90 -2.28
N GLU A 95 9.57 -1.01 -1.99
CA GLU A 95 10.96 -1.33 -1.71
C GLU A 95 11.35 -0.87 -0.30
N SER A 96 12.16 -1.65 0.41
CA SER A 96 12.57 -1.40 1.79
C SER A 96 14.04 -1.74 1.98
N ASP A 97 14.75 -0.95 2.78
CA ASP A 97 16.15 -1.18 3.13
C ASP A 97 16.37 -2.41 4.05
N VAL A 98 15.36 -2.76 4.85
CA VAL A 98 15.30 -4.00 5.64
C VAL A 98 14.13 -4.89 5.20
N PRO A 99 14.18 -6.22 5.41
CA PRO A 99 13.04 -7.07 5.07
C PRO A 99 11.80 -6.70 5.88
N VAL A 100 10.66 -6.61 5.18
CA VAL A 100 9.32 -6.38 5.71
C VAL A 100 8.34 -7.35 5.07
N VAL A 101 7.17 -7.55 5.68
CA VAL A 101 6.04 -8.26 5.07
C VAL A 101 5.03 -7.25 4.56
N VAL A 102 4.48 -7.48 3.37
CA VAL A 102 3.46 -6.61 2.76
C VAL A 102 2.22 -7.42 2.40
N GLN A 103 1.07 -6.98 2.90
CA GLN A 103 -0.24 -7.46 2.52
C GLN A 103 -1.04 -6.32 1.89
N HIS A 104 -1.76 -6.64 0.82
CA HIS A 104 -2.65 -5.72 0.14
C HIS A 104 -4.07 -5.95 0.63
N THR A 105 -4.79 -4.86 0.95
CA THR A 105 -6.22 -4.91 1.28
C THR A 105 -6.95 -3.77 0.58
N ARG A 106 -8.14 -4.09 0.06
CA ARG A 106 -9.09 -3.13 -0.49
C ARG A 106 -10.31 -3.03 0.42
N LEU A 107 -10.78 -1.81 0.65
CA LEU A 107 -12.15 -1.53 1.02
C LEU A 107 -12.83 -0.77 -0.12
N ASP A 108 -13.84 -1.36 -0.76
CA ASP A 108 -14.71 -0.67 -1.73
C ASP A 108 -16.13 -0.56 -1.13
N SER A 109 -16.47 0.60 -0.59
CA SER A 109 -17.76 0.81 0.07
C SER A 109 -18.89 1.18 -0.89
N ARG A 110 -18.66 1.22 -2.21
CA ARG A 110 -19.71 1.51 -3.20
C ARG A 110 -20.82 0.45 -3.17
N GLN A 111 -20.49 -0.80 -2.85
CA GLN A 111 -21.44 -1.90 -2.71
C GLN A 111 -21.05 -2.79 -1.51
N ALA A 112 -21.96 -2.92 -0.55
CA ALA A 112 -21.70 -3.67 0.69
C ALA A 112 -21.33 -5.14 0.47
N GLU A 113 -21.83 -5.77 -0.60
CA GLU A 113 -21.65 -7.20 -0.87
C GLU A 113 -20.25 -7.55 -1.42
N ASN A 114 -19.49 -6.56 -1.94
CA ASN A 114 -18.17 -6.77 -2.56
C ASN A 114 -17.04 -6.02 -1.82
N ALA A 115 -17.27 -5.66 -0.56
CA ALA A 115 -16.54 -4.56 0.06
C ALA A 115 -15.06 -4.86 0.39
N LEU A 116 -14.66 -6.13 0.53
CA LEU A 116 -13.34 -6.47 1.07
C LEU A 116 -12.60 -7.49 0.20
N LEU A 117 -11.38 -7.14 -0.20
CA LEU A 117 -10.42 -8.04 -0.83
C LEU A 117 -9.09 -7.97 -0.07
N SER A 118 -8.39 -9.10 0.03
CA SER A 118 -7.00 -9.08 0.46
C SER A 118 -6.18 -10.19 -0.19
N THR A 119 -4.93 -9.89 -0.47
CA THR A 119 -3.90 -10.85 -0.87
C THR A 119 -2.56 -10.46 -0.27
N VAL A 120 -1.68 -11.43 -0.06
CA VAL A 120 -0.26 -11.12 0.18
C VAL A 120 0.30 -10.50 -1.10
N ALA A 121 1.09 -9.43 -0.97
CA ALA A 121 1.77 -8.84 -2.11
C ALA A 121 2.78 -9.84 -2.70
N TYR A 122 3.10 -9.75 -3.98
CA TYR A 122 4.07 -10.66 -4.58
C TYR A 122 5.48 -10.33 -4.07
N PRO A 123 6.20 -11.27 -3.41
CA PRO A 123 7.57 -11.06 -2.99
C PRO A 123 8.51 -11.19 -4.19
N ALA A 124 9.26 -10.14 -4.51
CA ALA A 124 10.26 -10.15 -5.57
C ALA A 124 11.68 -10.23 -4.99
N GLY A 125 12.50 -11.14 -5.55
CA GLY A 125 13.90 -11.36 -5.13
C GLY A 125 14.04 -12.49 -4.12
#